data_AF-A0A965XLF3-F1
#
_entry.id   AF-A0A965XLF3-F1
#
_cell.length_a   1.000
_cell.length_b   1.000
_cell.length_c   1.000
_cell.angle_alpha   90.00
_cell.angle_beta   90.00
_cell.angle_gamma   90.00
#
_symmetry.space_group_name_H-M   'P 1'
#
loop_
_entity.id
_entity.type
_entity.pdbx_description
1 polymer ?
#
loop_
_entity_poly.entity_id
_entity_poly.type
_entity_poly.pdbx_seq_one_letter_code
_entity_poly.pdbx_strand_id
1 'polypeptide(L)' 'MFYVKEQLNDAMEVSIEINDENVFSRCPHCGSEVQVDLAEVFADGEIDLFGTVVLCDSCSRKLMGGKPCGCEQV' A
#
# COMPACT_ATOMS: atom_id res chain seq x y z
N MET A 1 7.56 6.10 15.08
CA MET A 1 7.97 4.70 14.86
C MET A 1 6.73 3.85 15.02
N PHE A 2 6.21 3.31 13.92
CA PHE A 2 5.06 2.41 13.90
C PHE A 2 5.55 0.97 13.78
N TYR A 3 4.80 0.01 14.32
CA TYR A 3 5.12 -1.41 14.22
C TYR A 3 3.83 -2.23 14.27
N VAL A 4 3.81 -3.36 13.56
CA VAL A 4 2.75 -4.37 13.67
C VAL A 4 3.09 -5.24 14.87
N LYS A 5 2.11 -5.45 15.74
CA LYS A 5 2.22 -6.31 16.92
C LYS A 5 1.06 -7.28 16.93
N GLU A 6 1.33 -8.54 16.62
CA GLU A 6 0.30 -9.58 16.51
C GLU A 6 0.68 -10.83 17.32
N GLN A 7 -0.27 -11.32 18.10
CA GLN A 7 -0.11 -12.54 18.90
C GLN A 7 -0.52 -13.75 18.04
N LEU A 8 0.42 -14.66 17.75
CA LEU A 8 0.12 -15.88 16.99
C LEU A 8 -0.48 -16.98 17.88
N ASN A 9 -0.07 -17.03 19.15
CA ASN A 9 -0.58 -17.90 20.20
C ASN A 9 -0.09 -17.39 21.57
N ASP A 10 -0.48 -18.05 22.66
CA ASP A 10 -0.12 -17.66 24.03
C ASP A 10 1.40 -17.56 24.31
N ALA A 11 2.25 -18.13 23.45
CA ALA A 11 3.70 -18.18 23.63
C ALA A 11 4.49 -17.43 22.54
N MET A 12 3.84 -16.94 21.48
CA MET A 12 4.52 -16.35 20.32
C MET A 12 3.86 -15.06 19.87
N GLU A 13 4.68 -14.03 19.73
CA GLU A 13 4.31 -12.68 19.29
C GLU A 13 5.20 -12.30 18.10
N VAL A 14 4.60 -11.72 17.07
CA VAL A 14 5.30 -11.12 15.94
C VAL A 14 5.24 -9.61 16.09
N SER A 15 6.43 -9.00 16.21
CA SER A 15 6.62 -7.55 16.23
C SER A 15 7.49 -7.16 15.04
N ILE A 16 6.94 -6.39 14.10
CA ILE A 16 7.63 -5.96 12.88
C ILE A 16 7.52 -4.44 12.78
N GLU A 17 8.67 -3.76 12.77
CA GLU A 17 8.73 -2.32 12.54
C GLU A 17 8.21 -1.98 11.14
N ILE A 18 7.43 -0.91 11.00
CA ILE A 18 6.93 -0.47 9.71
C ILE A 18 7.90 0.57 9.11
N ASN A 19 8.34 0.34 7.88
CA ASN A 19 9.20 1.23 7.09
C ASN A 19 8.66 1.38 5.66
N ASP A 20 9.30 2.22 4.84
CA ASP A 20 8.91 2.50 3.46
C ASP A 20 9.06 1.30 2.50
N GLU A 21 9.79 0.26 2.91
CA GLU A 21 10.04 -0.94 2.10
C GLU A 21 9.11 -2.11 2.44
N ASN A 22 8.45 -2.10 3.59
CA ASN A 22 7.68 -3.24 4.09
C ASN A 22 6.16 -3.02 4.18
N VAL A 23 5.68 -1.92 3.60
CA VAL A 23 4.26 -1.60 3.53
C VAL A 23 3.73 -1.96 2.15
N PHE A 24 2.79 -2.89 2.13
CA PHE A 24 2.16 -3.38 0.91
C PHE A 24 0.64 -3.40 1.06
N SER A 25 -0.05 -3.18 -0.06
CA SER A 25 -1.48 -3.41 -0.19
C SER A 25 -1.75 -4.31 -1.39
N ARG A 26 -2.98 -4.83 -1.49
CA ARG A 26 -3.41 -5.64 -2.63
C ARG A 26 -4.37 -4.84 -3.49
N CYS A 27 -4.10 -4.80 -4.79
CA CYS A 27 -5.02 -4.17 -5.71
C CYS A 27 -6.37 -4.90 -5.70
N PRO A 28 -7.49 -4.21 -5.41
CA PRO A 28 -8.80 -4.87 -5.29
C PRO A 28 -9.32 -5.45 -6.61
N HIS A 29 -8.77 -5.03 -7.77
CA HIS A 29 -9.21 -5.52 -9.08
C HIS A 29 -8.52 -6.80 -9.52
N CYS A 30 -7.19 -6.90 -9.31
CA CYS A 30 -6.39 -8.02 -9.83
C CYS A 30 -5.67 -8.83 -8.75
N GLY A 31 -5.71 -8.38 -7.49
CA GLY A 31 -5.06 -9.04 -6.36
C GLY A 31 -3.54 -8.88 -6.31
N SER A 32 -2.93 -8.19 -7.28
CA SER A 32 -1.48 -7.96 -7.30
C SER A 32 -1.04 -7.13 -6.10
N GLU A 33 0.13 -7.46 -5.57
CA GLU A 33 0.79 -6.70 -4.51
C GLU A 33 1.29 -5.36 -5.06
N VAL A 34 1.11 -4.31 -4.27
CA VAL A 34 1.52 -2.94 -4.57
C VAL A 34 2.22 -2.39 -3.34
N GLN A 35 3.46 -1.92 -3.51
CA GLN A 35 4.16 -1.20 -2.45
C GLN A 35 3.49 0.17 -2.26
N VAL A 36 3.28 0.56 -1.00
CA VAL A 36 2.50 1.75 -0.64
C VAL A 36 3.41 2.79 0.00
N ASP A 37 3.36 4.01 -0.51
CA ASP A 37 3.92 5.18 0.18
C ASP A 37 2.91 5.70 1.20
N LEU A 38 3.20 5.50 2.48
CA LEU A 38 2.35 5.97 3.57
C LEU A 38 2.25 7.50 3.63
N ALA A 39 3.28 8.23 3.17
CA ALA A 39 3.21 9.70 3.15
C ALA A 39 2.17 10.18 2.15
N GLU A 40 2.04 9.50 1.01
CA GLU A 40 1.00 9.78 0.01
C GLU A 40 -0.39 9.42 0.55
N VAL A 41 -0.53 8.24 1.17
CA VAL A 41 -1.82 7.79 1.75
C VAL A 41 -2.32 8.71 2.86
N PHE A 42 -1.42 9.28 3.67
CA PHE A 42 -1.80 10.15 4.78
C PHE A 42 -1.87 11.64 4.41
N ALA A 43 -1.63 12.01 3.15
CA ALA A 43 -1.54 13.40 2.72
C ALA A 43 -2.86 14.17 2.92
N ASP A 44 -4.00 13.50 2.79
CA ASP A 44 -5.33 14.11 2.91
C ASP A 44 -5.77 14.35 4.37
N GLY A 45 -4.96 13.92 5.35
CA GLY A 45 -5.20 14.15 6.78
C GLY A 45 -6.26 13.23 7.41
N GLU A 46 -6.97 12.44 6.61
CA GLU A 46 -7.85 11.35 7.06
C GLU A 46 -7.14 10.00 6.88
N ILE A 47 -6.96 9.26 7.97
CA ILE A 47 -6.20 8.01 7.98
C ILE A 47 -7.17 6.85 8.19
N ASP A 48 -7.44 6.08 7.13
CA ASP A 48 -8.18 4.82 7.22
C ASP A 48 -7.34 3.67 6.65
N LEU A 49 -6.58 2.99 7.53
CA LEU A 49 -5.73 1.86 7.16
C LEU A 49 -6.51 0.63 6.68
N PHE A 50 -7.81 0.53 6.96
CA PHE A 50 -8.63 -0.61 6.57
C PHE A 50 -9.42 -0.35 5.28
N GLY A 51 -9.98 0.85 5.14
CA GLY A 51 -10.79 1.23 3.97
C GLY A 51 -10.00 1.86 2.83
N THR A 52 -8.76 2.31 3.04
CA THR A 52 -7.92 2.83 1.96
C THR A 52 -7.54 1.72 0.99
N VAL A 53 -7.87 1.90 -0.29
CA VAL A 53 -7.53 0.98 -1.36
C VAL A 53 -6.51 1.60 -2.31
N VAL A 54 -5.47 0.84 -2.63
CA VAL A 54 -4.43 1.26 -3.58
C VAL A 54 -4.55 0.43 -4.85
N LEU A 55 -4.61 1.10 -6.00
CA LEU A 55 -4.65 0.44 -7.31
C LEU A 55 -3.23 0.19 -7.82
N CYS A 56 -2.99 -0.98 -8.42
CA CYS A 56 -1.75 -1.18 -9.16
C CYS A 56 -1.74 -0.29 -10.41
N ASP A 57 -0.55 0.05 -10.88
CA ASP A 57 -0.34 0.90 -12.05
C ASP A 57 -1.15 0.41 -13.29
N SER A 58 -1.19 -0.91 -13.51
CA SER A 58 -1.94 -1.50 -14.62
C SER A 58 -3.46 -1.29 -14.52
N CYS A 59 -4.04 -1.41 -13.31
CA CYS A 59 -5.48 -1.22 -13.11
C CYS A 59 -5.85 0.26 -13.08
N SER A 60 -5.00 1.11 -12.50
CA SER A 60 -5.17 2.57 -12.51
C SER A 60 -5.19 3.11 -13.95
N ARG A 61 -4.24 2.70 -14.79
CA ARG A 61 -4.20 3.08 -16.22
C ARG A 61 -5.44 2.65 -17.00
N LYS A 62 -5.96 1.45 -16.71
CA LYS A 62 -7.21 0.96 -17.33
C LYS A 62 -8.42 1.78 -16.91
N LEU A 63 -8.50 2.15 -15.63
CA LEU A 63 -9.62 2.92 -15.08
C LEU A 63 -9.64 4.35 -15.59
N MET A 64 -8.48 5.00 -15.72
CA MET A 64 -8.37 6.38 -16.22
C MET A 64 -8.51 6.51 -17.74
N GLY A 65 -8.75 5.41 -18.48
CA GLY A 65 -9.01 5.44 -19.92
C GLY A 65 -7.88 6.00 -20.79
N GLY A 66 -6.67 6.13 -20.23
CA GLY A 66 -5.62 7.02 -20.76
C GLY A 66 -4.26 6.35 -20.93
N LYS A 67 -3.70 6.57 -22.12
CA LYS A 67 -2.30 6.41 -22.57
C LYS A 67 -1.25 6.35 -21.44
N PRO A 68 -0.18 5.54 -21.58
CA PRO A 68 0.88 5.48 -20.58
C PRO A 68 1.40 6.88 -20.25
N CYS A 69 1.29 7.27 -18.97
CA CYS A 69 2.01 8.41 -18.44
C CYS A 69 3.50 8.10 -18.59
N GLY A 70 4.16 8.83 -19.48
CA GLY A 70 5.60 8.79 -19.68
C GLY A 70 6.26 9.49 -18.50
N CYS A 71 6.75 8.71 -17.55
CA CYS A 71 7.94 9.09 -16.82
C CYS A 71 9.14 8.80 -17.75
N GLU A 72 9.46 9.76 -18.61
CA GLU A 72 10.81 9.89 -19.15
C GLU A 72 11.73 10.09 -17.94
N GLN A 73 12.43 9.03 -17.54
CA GLN A 73 13.62 9.15 -16.70
C GLN A 73 14.77 9.56 -17.61
N VAL A 74 15.13 10.84 -17.54
CA VAL A 74 16.45 11.35 -17.96
C VAL A 74 17.40 11.28 -16.77
#